data_AF-A0A0A9ZDJ1-F1
#
_entry.id   AF-A0A0A9ZDJ1-F1
#
_cell.length_a   1.000
_cell.length_b   1.000
_cell.length_c   1.000
_cell.angle_alpha   90.00
_cell.angle_beta   90.00
_cell.angle_gamma   90.00
#
_symmetry.space_group_name_H-M   'P 1'
#
loop_
_entity.id
_entity.type
_entity.pdbx_description
1 polymer ?
#
loop_
_entity_poly.entity_id
_entity_poly.type
_entity_poly.pdbx_seq_one_letter_code
_entity_poly.pdbx_strand_id
1 'polypeptide(L)'
;SEYSAERPACLPKPGCGDDLEFKGMGSRVCDGVADCPDLSDETSCAYCEPGGLHCTTSKQCVHPESICDGVQDCPDGSDERSCLSLSPDLQSSRKSKSVQSKLYYAEGNVVFTDKGETGKLCMENLNSTVPESDHNKTLHILASTLCRSLTYRGVAVVQVEIDEESDGNYFKLENPAASEITFLPSTCSSKEILNVKCTSLECGLPPVRGRKGVDGLGKMASPGDWPWHIALF
;
A
#
# COMPACT_ATOMS: atom_id res chain seq x y z
N SER A 1 15.98 17.18 -29.35
CA SER A 1 16.05 17.87 -28.05
C SER A 1 14.60 18.04 -27.59
N GLU A 2 14.11 17.52 -26.47
CA GLU A 2 14.71 17.15 -25.20
C GLU A 2 14.54 15.65 -24.87
N TYR A 3 15.62 15.05 -24.36
CA TYR A 3 15.57 13.83 -23.56
C TYR A 3 15.33 14.27 -22.11
N SER A 4 14.11 14.15 -21.60
CA SER A 4 13.85 14.29 -20.15
C SER A 4 14.29 13.02 -19.45
N ALA A 5 15.52 13.05 -18.94
CA ALA A 5 16.04 12.07 -18.02
C ALA A 5 15.67 12.47 -16.58
N GLU A 6 14.52 12.02 -16.05
CA GLU A 6 14.25 12.00 -14.59
C GLU A 6 13.09 11.04 -14.24
N ARG A 7 13.37 9.73 -14.07
CA ARG A 7 12.58 8.83 -13.19
C ARG A 7 13.43 7.63 -12.76
N PRO A 8 14.11 7.63 -11.60
CA PRO A 8 14.56 6.38 -10.99
C PRO A 8 13.35 5.80 -10.24
N ALA A 9 12.37 5.30 -10.99
CA ALA A 9 11.26 4.56 -10.42
C ALA A 9 11.57 3.07 -10.58
N CYS A 10 11.50 2.32 -9.48
CA CYS A 10 11.50 0.85 -9.50
C CYS A 10 10.18 0.37 -10.12
N LEU A 11 9.96 0.67 -11.40
CA LEU A 11 8.79 0.19 -12.12
C LEU A 11 9.12 -1.21 -12.63
N PRO A 12 8.49 -2.26 -12.06
CA PRO A 12 8.58 -3.59 -12.64
C PRO A 12 8.07 -3.56 -14.09
N LYS A 13 8.62 -4.44 -14.94
CA LYS A 13 8.14 -4.59 -16.32
C LYS A 13 6.64 -4.95 -16.26
N PRO A 14 5.75 -4.13 -16.84
CA PRO A 14 4.32 -4.44 -16.83
C PRO A 14 4.03 -5.70 -17.65
N GLY A 15 3.01 -6.46 -17.23
CA GLY A 15 2.55 -7.67 -17.94
C GLY A 15 3.32 -8.94 -17.57
N CYS A 16 3.90 -9.01 -16.37
CA CYS A 16 4.59 -10.22 -15.94
C CYS A 16 3.64 -11.42 -15.78
N GLY A 17 2.44 -11.23 -15.22
CA GLY A 17 1.41 -12.26 -15.11
C GLY A 17 0.97 -12.80 -16.47
N ASP A 18 0.68 -11.91 -17.42
CA ASP A 18 0.33 -12.28 -18.80
C ASP A 18 1.49 -13.02 -19.50
N ASP A 19 2.73 -12.58 -19.24
CA ASP A 19 3.95 -13.24 -19.75
C ASP A 19 4.09 -14.67 -19.18
N LEU A 20 3.72 -14.91 -17.93
CA LEU A 20 3.72 -16.26 -17.31
C LEU A 20 2.67 -17.16 -17.95
N GLU A 21 1.47 -16.65 -18.21
CA GLU A 21 0.43 -17.40 -18.93
C GLU A 21 0.87 -17.74 -20.36
N PHE A 22 1.41 -16.78 -21.11
CA PHE A 22 1.86 -16.99 -22.49
C PHE A 22 3.01 -18.00 -22.59
N LYS A 23 3.90 -18.03 -21.60
CA LYS A 23 5.01 -19.00 -21.53
C LYS A 23 4.58 -20.41 -21.11
N GLY A 24 3.28 -20.65 -20.91
CA GLY A 24 2.77 -21.94 -20.44
C GLY A 24 3.08 -22.22 -18.96
N MET A 25 3.41 -21.17 -18.20
CA MET A 25 3.64 -21.23 -16.75
C MET A 25 2.41 -20.74 -15.98
N GLY A 26 1.20 -20.89 -16.53
CA GLY A 26 -0.04 -20.47 -15.86
C GLY A 26 -0.28 -21.14 -14.49
N SER A 27 0.41 -22.24 -14.18
CA SER A 27 0.40 -22.83 -12.83
C SER A 27 1.06 -21.97 -11.75
N ARG A 28 1.82 -20.95 -12.15
CA ARG A 28 2.46 -19.92 -11.30
C ARG A 28 1.58 -18.70 -11.08
N VAL A 29 0.44 -18.64 -11.77
CA VAL A 29 -0.54 -17.59 -11.56
C VAL A 29 -1.46 -18.06 -10.45
N CYS A 30 -1.56 -17.26 -9.39
CA CYS A 30 -2.38 -17.53 -8.21
C CYS A 30 -1.99 -18.82 -7.49
N ASP A 31 -0.68 -19.06 -7.41
CA ASP A 31 -0.15 -20.24 -6.75
C ASP A 31 0.23 -20.00 -5.27
N GLY A 32 0.10 -18.75 -4.81
CA GLY A 32 0.46 -18.30 -3.47
C GLY A 32 1.95 -17.91 -3.36
N VAL A 33 2.66 -17.78 -4.48
CA VAL A 33 4.06 -17.36 -4.56
C VAL A 33 4.16 -16.16 -5.50
N ALA A 34 4.72 -15.06 -5.01
CA ALA A 34 5.08 -13.93 -5.85
C ALA A 34 6.25 -14.30 -6.78
N ASP A 35 5.96 -14.76 -8.00
CA ASP A 35 6.89 -14.95 -9.09
C ASP A 35 7.13 -13.64 -9.86
N CYS A 36 6.16 -12.72 -9.87
CA CYS A 36 6.30 -11.42 -10.52
C CYS A 36 6.71 -10.29 -9.56
N PRO A 37 7.61 -9.39 -10.00
CA PRO A 37 8.03 -8.25 -9.17
C PRO A 37 6.94 -7.20 -8.98
N ASP A 38 5.93 -7.17 -9.86
CA ASP A 38 4.71 -6.37 -9.70
C ASP A 38 3.56 -7.13 -9.02
N LEU A 39 3.78 -8.40 -8.68
CA LEU A 39 2.77 -9.34 -8.17
C LEU A 39 1.54 -9.50 -9.07
N SER A 40 1.67 -9.20 -10.36
CA SER A 40 0.54 -9.33 -11.30
C SER A 40 0.00 -10.78 -11.39
N ASP A 41 0.85 -11.75 -11.10
CA ASP A 41 0.54 -13.18 -10.99
C ASP A 41 -0.36 -13.55 -9.81
N GLU A 42 -0.32 -12.81 -8.70
CA GLU A 42 -1.04 -13.15 -7.47
C GLU A 42 -2.24 -12.24 -7.16
N THR A 43 -2.65 -11.39 -8.13
CA THR A 43 -3.58 -10.27 -7.86
C THR A 43 -4.87 -10.29 -8.65
N SER A 44 -5.01 -11.18 -9.64
CA SER A 44 -6.24 -11.34 -10.43
C SER A 44 -6.72 -12.78 -10.48
N CYS A 45 -6.82 -13.40 -9.30
CA CYS A 45 -7.23 -14.78 -9.14
C CYS A 45 -8.73 -14.96 -9.28
N ALA A 46 -9.16 -15.67 -10.33
CA ALA A 46 -10.58 -15.83 -10.69
C ALA A 46 -11.44 -16.58 -9.64
N TYR A 47 -10.82 -17.23 -8.67
CA TYR A 47 -11.52 -17.94 -7.59
C TYR A 47 -11.81 -17.08 -6.36
N CYS A 48 -11.22 -15.88 -6.25
CA CYS A 48 -11.57 -14.93 -5.20
C CYS A 48 -12.84 -14.15 -5.57
N GLU A 49 -13.64 -13.83 -4.57
CA GLU A 49 -14.81 -12.96 -4.75
C GLU A 49 -14.39 -11.57 -5.27
N PRO A 50 -15.21 -10.90 -6.10
CA PRO A 50 -14.90 -9.55 -6.56
C PRO A 50 -14.65 -8.59 -5.40
N GLY A 51 -13.45 -8.00 -5.35
CA GLY A 51 -13.04 -7.08 -4.29
C GLY A 51 -12.40 -7.77 -3.07
N GLY A 52 -12.38 -9.10 -3.02
CA GLY A 52 -11.67 -9.86 -2.01
C GLY A 52 -10.15 -9.77 -2.21
N LEU A 53 -9.42 -9.95 -1.11
CA LEU A 53 -7.97 -9.93 -1.12
C LEU A 53 -7.41 -11.35 -1.21
N HIS A 54 -6.45 -11.58 -2.10
CA HIS A 54 -5.67 -12.81 -2.12
C HIS A 54 -4.45 -12.68 -1.18
N CYS A 55 -4.29 -13.63 -0.23
CA CYS A 55 -3.17 -13.62 0.70
C CYS A 55 -1.83 -13.82 -0.03
N THR A 56 -0.76 -13.14 0.37
CA THR A 56 0.51 -13.16 -0.39
C THR A 56 1.21 -14.53 -0.34
N THR A 57 1.00 -15.31 0.73
CA THR A 57 1.70 -16.59 0.96
C THR A 57 0.77 -17.81 0.88
N SER A 58 -0.48 -17.63 0.48
CA SER A 58 -1.45 -18.75 0.45
C SER A 58 -2.56 -18.50 -0.55
N LYS A 59 -3.17 -19.59 -1.03
CA LYS A 59 -4.34 -19.57 -1.92
C LYS A 59 -5.65 -19.15 -1.21
N GLN A 60 -5.53 -18.55 -0.03
CA GLN A 60 -6.68 -18.11 0.75
C GLN A 60 -7.11 -16.73 0.25
N CYS A 61 -8.41 -16.57 0.03
CA CYS A 61 -9.01 -15.28 -0.23
C CYS A 61 -9.67 -14.79 1.06
N VAL A 62 -9.45 -13.53 1.37
CA VAL A 62 -10.10 -12.80 2.46
C VAL A 62 -11.27 -12.01 1.88
N HIS A 63 -12.38 -12.02 2.60
CA HIS A 63 -13.58 -11.28 2.21
C HIS A 63 -13.28 -9.77 2.22
N PRO A 64 -13.88 -8.95 1.33
CA PRO A 64 -13.61 -7.51 1.30
C PRO A 64 -13.73 -6.82 2.67
N GLU A 65 -14.73 -7.21 3.46
CA GLU A 65 -15.01 -6.65 4.80
C GLU A 65 -13.95 -7.01 5.87
N SER A 66 -13.16 -8.05 5.61
CA SER A 66 -12.06 -8.50 6.48
C SER A 66 -10.72 -7.84 6.10
N ILE A 67 -10.72 -6.89 5.16
CA ILE A 67 -9.49 -6.17 4.80
C ILE A 67 -9.34 -4.99 5.75
N CYS A 68 -8.23 -4.95 6.51
CA CYS A 68 -7.95 -3.88 7.47
C CYS A 68 -9.03 -3.77 8.55
N ASP A 69 -9.45 -4.90 9.11
CA ASP A 69 -10.47 -4.95 10.18
C ASP A 69 -9.86 -5.13 11.58
N GLY A 70 -8.53 -5.23 11.67
CA GLY A 70 -7.78 -5.45 12.90
C GLY A 70 -7.54 -6.93 13.24
N VAL A 71 -8.05 -7.86 12.43
CA VAL A 71 -7.92 -9.31 12.61
C VAL A 71 -7.03 -9.88 11.52
N GLN A 72 -6.06 -10.70 11.93
CA GLN A 72 -5.21 -11.41 10.97
C GLN A 72 -5.95 -12.66 10.46
N ASP A 73 -6.64 -12.53 9.33
CA ASP A 73 -7.29 -13.60 8.58
C ASP A 73 -6.33 -14.29 7.60
N CYS A 74 -5.37 -13.55 7.02
CA CYS A 74 -4.30 -14.15 6.24
C CYS A 74 -3.21 -14.77 7.13
N PRO A 75 -2.65 -15.95 6.78
CA PRO A 75 -1.59 -16.60 7.56
C PRO A 75 -0.29 -15.78 7.62
N ASP A 76 -0.07 -14.90 6.65
CA ASP A 76 1.03 -13.94 6.60
C ASP A 76 0.63 -12.52 7.08
N GLY A 77 -0.64 -12.32 7.40
CA GLY A 77 -1.19 -11.03 7.82
C GLY A 77 -1.08 -9.95 6.75
N SER A 78 -1.23 -10.32 5.48
CA SER A 78 -1.21 -9.35 4.37
C SER A 78 -2.45 -8.46 4.34
N ASP A 79 -3.59 -8.99 4.76
CA ASP A 79 -4.87 -8.29 4.97
C ASP A 79 -4.76 -7.08 5.90
N GLU A 80 -3.93 -7.17 6.93
CA GLU A 80 -3.73 -6.09 7.91
C GLU A 80 -2.52 -5.18 7.59
N ARG A 81 -1.98 -5.27 6.37
CA ARG A 81 -0.84 -4.44 5.93
C ARG A 81 -1.29 -3.37 4.95
N SER A 82 -0.58 -2.25 4.99
CA SER A 82 -0.78 -1.13 4.05
C SER A 82 -2.21 -0.58 4.03
N CYS A 83 -2.90 -0.63 5.17
CA CYS A 83 -4.22 -0.02 5.37
C CYS A 83 -4.21 1.50 5.18
N LEU A 84 -3.04 2.11 5.33
CA LEU A 84 -2.77 3.50 5.02
C LEU A 84 -1.82 3.58 3.82
N SER A 85 -2.23 4.26 2.75
CA SER A 85 -1.44 4.37 1.52
C SER A 85 -1.58 5.74 0.85
N LEU A 86 -0.77 5.97 -0.19
CA LEU A 86 -0.89 7.14 -1.05
C LEU A 86 -1.58 6.75 -2.36
N SER A 87 -2.51 7.58 -2.82
CA SER A 87 -3.14 7.41 -4.13
C SER A 87 -3.42 8.76 -4.76
N PRO A 88 -3.19 8.94 -6.08
CA PRO A 88 -3.56 10.17 -6.76
C PRO A 88 -5.09 10.41 -6.69
N ASP A 89 -5.88 9.35 -6.76
CA ASP A 89 -7.34 9.40 -6.77
C ASP A 89 -7.96 8.13 -6.15
N LEU A 90 -9.22 8.23 -5.71
CA LEU A 90 -9.92 7.09 -5.11
C LEU A 90 -10.22 5.99 -6.13
N GLN A 91 -10.38 6.34 -7.41
CA GLN A 91 -10.63 5.36 -8.47
C GLN A 91 -9.43 4.43 -8.68
N SER A 92 -8.21 4.98 -8.67
CA SER A 92 -6.97 4.18 -8.74
C SER A 92 -6.82 3.30 -7.51
N SER A 93 -7.23 3.77 -6.34
CA SER A 93 -7.21 2.96 -5.12
C SER A 93 -8.22 1.81 -5.14
N ARG A 94 -9.44 2.03 -5.65
CA ARG A 94 -10.48 0.98 -5.78
C ARG A 94 -10.16 -0.07 -6.84
N LYS A 95 -9.33 0.27 -7.83
CA LYS A 95 -8.87 -0.67 -8.88
C LYS A 95 -7.71 -1.55 -8.42
N SER A 96 -7.03 -1.21 -7.33
CA SER A 96 -5.93 -2.01 -6.78
C SER A 96 -6.48 -3.21 -6.02
N LYS A 97 -6.45 -4.39 -6.65
CA LYS A 97 -6.86 -5.68 -6.06
C LYS A 97 -5.78 -6.32 -5.17
N SER A 98 -4.69 -5.60 -4.89
CA SER A 98 -3.56 -6.10 -4.12
C SER A 98 -3.19 -5.14 -3.01
N VAL A 99 -2.87 -5.70 -1.84
CA VAL A 99 -2.22 -5.01 -0.73
C VAL A 99 -0.90 -4.33 -1.17
N GLN A 100 -0.25 -4.83 -2.21
CA GLN A 100 1.04 -4.32 -2.67
C GLN A 100 0.96 -3.33 -3.85
N SER A 101 -0.11 -3.27 -4.64
CA SER A 101 -0.20 -2.20 -5.67
C SER A 101 -0.43 -0.81 -5.04
N LYS A 102 -0.87 -0.75 -3.78
CA LYS A 102 -0.93 0.48 -2.98
C LYS A 102 0.45 1.04 -2.58
N LEU A 103 1.55 0.30 -2.78
CA LEU A 103 2.90 0.68 -2.31
C LEU A 103 3.75 1.50 -3.30
N TYR A 104 3.26 1.78 -4.51
CA TYR A 104 4.10 2.39 -5.57
C TYR A 104 3.92 3.89 -5.78
N TYR A 105 2.92 4.50 -5.15
CA TYR A 105 2.73 5.95 -5.25
C TYR A 105 3.63 6.65 -4.23
N ALA A 106 4.68 7.29 -4.74
CA ALA A 106 5.55 8.15 -3.94
C ALA A 106 4.90 9.50 -3.62
N GLU A 107 3.81 9.84 -4.30
CA GLU A 107 3.05 11.08 -4.08
C GLU A 107 1.56 10.82 -4.27
N GLY A 108 0.74 11.49 -3.46
CA GLY A 108 -0.71 11.43 -3.60
C GLY A 108 -1.46 11.83 -2.34
N ASN A 109 -2.77 11.64 -2.40
CA ASN A 109 -3.68 11.81 -1.28
C ASN A 109 -3.52 10.64 -0.31
N VAL A 110 -3.54 10.94 0.99
CA VAL A 110 -3.53 9.92 2.03
C VAL A 110 -4.90 9.24 2.06
N VAL A 111 -4.89 7.94 1.75
CA VAL A 111 -6.09 7.09 1.78
C VAL A 111 -5.96 6.04 2.87
N PHE A 112 -7.07 5.79 3.55
CA PHE A 112 -7.20 4.78 4.58
C PHE A 112 -8.25 3.75 4.15
N THR A 113 -7.98 2.48 4.43
CA THR A 113 -8.90 1.37 4.23
C THR A 113 -9.27 0.79 5.59
N ASP A 114 -10.57 0.67 5.86
CA ASP A 114 -11.15 -0.01 7.02
C ASP A 114 -12.24 -0.94 6.53
N LYS A 115 -12.17 -2.23 6.88
CA LYS A 115 -13.16 -3.25 6.49
C LYS A 115 -13.48 -3.23 4.99
N GLY A 116 -12.45 -3.07 4.16
CA GLY A 116 -12.58 -2.96 2.70
C GLY A 116 -13.10 -1.62 2.18
N GLU A 117 -13.62 -0.73 3.03
CA GLU A 117 -14.01 0.62 2.63
C GLU A 117 -12.79 1.53 2.57
N THR A 118 -12.55 2.13 1.42
CA THR A 118 -11.43 3.06 1.23
C THR A 118 -11.92 4.50 1.11
N GLY A 119 -11.27 5.41 1.83
CA GLY A 119 -11.56 6.83 1.82
C GLY A 119 -10.33 7.71 2.05
N LYS A 120 -10.44 8.99 1.76
CA LYS A 120 -9.39 9.99 1.94
C LYS A 120 -9.36 10.51 3.37
N LEU A 121 -8.18 10.92 3.83
CA LEU A 121 -8.02 11.46 5.16
C LEU A 121 -8.36 12.96 5.20
N CYS A 122 -9.43 13.29 5.93
CA CYS A 122 -9.95 14.64 6.12
C CYS A 122 -9.27 15.35 7.30
N MET A 123 -8.82 16.58 7.09
CA MET A 123 -8.08 17.41 8.06
C MET A 123 -8.94 18.41 8.83
N GLU A 124 -10.26 18.43 8.63
CA GLU A 124 -11.20 19.36 9.28
C GLU A 124 -11.05 19.40 10.82
N ASN A 125 -10.84 18.23 11.44
CA ASN A 125 -10.73 18.11 12.91
C ASN A 125 -9.37 18.55 13.46
N LEU A 126 -8.35 18.75 12.61
CA LEU A 126 -7.01 19.14 13.05
C LEU A 126 -6.98 20.58 13.59
N ASN A 127 -7.75 21.47 12.96
CA ASN A 127 -7.86 22.88 13.36
C ASN A 127 -8.42 23.07 14.77
N SER A 128 -9.29 22.15 15.21
CA SER A 128 -9.94 22.22 16.54
C SER A 128 -9.12 21.53 17.64
N THR A 129 -8.31 20.54 17.28
CA THR A 129 -7.70 19.62 18.25
C THR A 129 -6.24 19.95 18.56
N VAL A 130 -5.54 20.61 17.65
CA VAL A 130 -4.12 20.95 17.78
C VAL A 130 -3.97 22.48 17.79
N PRO A 131 -3.08 23.08 18.60
CA PRO A 131 -2.77 24.50 18.51
C PRO A 131 -2.13 24.86 17.16
N GLU A 132 -2.45 26.03 16.59
CA GLU A 132 -1.89 26.49 15.29
C GLU A 132 -0.36 26.43 15.24
N SER A 133 0.33 26.67 16.37
CA SER A 133 1.79 26.62 16.48
C SER A 133 2.38 25.23 16.19
N ASP A 134 1.59 24.17 16.37
CA ASP A 134 2.03 22.79 16.22
C ASP A 134 1.40 22.07 15.03
N HIS A 135 0.46 22.70 14.30
CA HIS A 135 -0.17 22.13 13.10
C HIS A 135 0.85 21.59 12.10
N ASN A 136 1.82 22.43 11.71
CA ASN A 136 2.86 22.06 10.76
C ASN A 136 3.75 20.92 11.26
N LYS A 137 4.01 20.85 12.57
CA LYS A 137 4.82 19.77 13.16
C LYS A 137 4.04 18.46 13.14
N THR A 138 2.76 18.50 13.53
CA THR A 138 1.87 17.32 13.52
C THR A 138 1.72 16.76 12.11
N LEU A 139 1.48 17.63 11.12
CA LEU A 139 1.42 17.22 9.71
C LEU A 139 2.72 16.54 9.24
N HIS A 140 3.88 17.11 9.58
CA HIS A 140 5.16 16.50 9.27
C HIS A 140 5.38 15.15 9.96
N ILE A 141 4.97 15.00 11.22
CA ILE A 141 5.08 13.74 11.97
C ILE A 141 4.19 12.66 11.31
N LEU A 142 2.95 13.00 10.99
CA LEU A 142 2.02 12.11 10.29
C LEU A 142 2.58 11.66 8.94
N ALA A 143 3.02 12.62 8.11
CA ALA A 143 3.61 12.33 6.80
C ALA A 143 4.89 11.49 6.93
N SER A 144 5.74 11.77 7.93
CA SER A 144 6.98 11.00 8.13
C SER A 144 6.72 9.56 8.56
N THR A 145 5.71 9.36 9.39
CA THR A 145 5.31 8.03 9.85
C THR A 145 4.70 7.23 8.71
N LEU A 146 3.86 7.87 7.89
CA LEU A 146 3.27 7.30 6.67
C LEU A 146 4.33 6.93 5.64
N CYS A 147 5.23 7.85 5.28
CA CYS A 147 6.28 7.56 4.31
C CYS A 147 7.17 6.41 4.78
N ARG A 148 7.50 6.34 6.08
CA ARG A 148 8.29 5.24 6.64
C ARG A 148 7.53 3.91 6.64
N SER A 149 6.22 3.91 6.90
CA SER A 149 5.41 2.69 6.80
C SER A 149 5.27 2.19 5.36
N LEU A 150 5.34 3.10 4.40
CA LEU A 150 5.35 2.82 2.96
C LEU A 150 6.76 2.58 2.39
N THR A 151 7.77 2.33 3.24
CA THR A 151 9.16 2.01 2.85
C THR A 151 9.95 3.15 2.19
N TYR A 152 9.50 4.40 2.35
CA TYR A 152 10.26 5.59 1.95
C TYR A 152 11.13 6.13 3.08
N ARG A 153 12.26 6.74 2.70
CA ARG A 153 13.25 7.27 3.65
C ARG A 153 12.81 8.55 4.38
N GLY A 154 11.90 9.32 3.78
CA GLY A 154 11.48 10.61 4.32
C GLY A 154 10.40 11.30 3.50
N VAL A 155 10.05 12.52 3.89
CA VAL A 155 8.99 13.35 3.30
C VAL A 155 9.61 14.49 2.49
N ALA A 156 9.17 14.68 1.26
CA ALA A 156 9.54 15.81 0.42
C ALA A 156 8.56 16.96 0.58
N VAL A 157 7.26 16.67 0.56
CA VAL A 157 6.17 17.66 0.66
C VAL A 157 5.05 17.09 1.52
N VAL A 158 4.46 17.92 2.36
CA VAL A 158 3.19 17.65 3.06
C VAL A 158 2.34 18.91 2.96
N GLN A 159 1.10 18.77 2.49
CA GLN A 159 0.19 19.88 2.32
C GLN A 159 -1.27 19.44 2.46
N VAL A 160 -2.12 20.38 2.89
CA VAL A 160 -3.57 20.18 2.93
C VAL A 160 -4.15 20.82 1.67
N GLU A 161 -4.90 20.05 0.91
CA GLU A 161 -5.53 20.46 -0.34
C GLU A 161 -7.05 20.34 -0.24
N ILE A 162 -7.77 21.08 -1.09
CA ILE A 162 -9.22 20.92 -1.20
C ILE A 162 -9.49 19.80 -2.19
N ASP A 163 -10.28 18.82 -1.78
CA ASP A 163 -10.72 17.74 -2.66
C ASP A 163 -11.69 18.25 -3.72
N GLU A 164 -11.24 18.24 -4.98
CA GLU A 164 -12.09 18.58 -6.12
C GLU A 164 -12.96 17.40 -6.58
N GLU A 165 -12.71 16.18 -6.09
CA GLU A 165 -13.54 15.01 -6.43
C GLU A 165 -14.95 15.13 -5.81
N SER A 166 -15.95 14.71 -6.58
CA SER A 166 -17.37 14.83 -6.22
C SER A 166 -17.91 13.66 -5.39
N ASP A 167 -17.23 12.50 -5.40
CA ASP A 167 -17.72 11.24 -4.82
C ASP A 167 -16.61 10.57 -3.99
N GLY A 168 -16.22 11.23 -2.91
CA GLY A 168 -15.18 10.76 -1.98
C GLY A 168 -15.76 10.25 -0.67
N ASN A 169 -15.38 9.04 -0.27
CA ASN A 169 -15.49 8.62 1.12
C ASN A 169 -14.36 9.28 1.90
N TYR A 170 -14.62 9.73 3.12
CA TYR A 170 -13.60 10.36 3.96
C TYR A 170 -13.52 9.71 5.34
N PHE A 171 -12.33 9.76 5.91
CA PHE A 171 -12.05 9.38 7.28
C PHE A 171 -11.43 10.56 8.03
N LYS A 172 -11.71 10.68 9.33
CA LYS A 172 -11.10 11.68 10.22
C LYS A 172 -10.35 10.97 11.35
N LEU A 173 -9.34 11.65 11.91
CA LEU A 173 -8.73 11.20 13.15
C LEU A 173 -9.63 11.61 14.32
N GLU A 174 -9.86 10.66 15.24
CA GLU A 174 -10.58 10.95 16.48
C GLU A 174 -9.73 11.79 17.43
N ASN A 175 -8.49 11.37 17.71
CA ASN A 175 -7.54 12.11 18.53
C ASN A 175 -6.10 11.95 18.01
N PRO A 176 -5.51 12.97 17.38
CA PRO A 176 -4.14 12.91 16.88
C PRO A 176 -3.07 12.89 17.99
N ALA A 177 -3.43 13.21 19.24
CA ALA A 177 -2.53 13.19 20.39
C ALA A 177 -2.61 11.88 21.20
N ALA A 178 -3.46 10.93 20.81
CA ALA A 178 -3.56 9.64 21.48
C ALA A 178 -2.35 8.74 21.15
N SER A 179 -2.09 7.77 22.02
CA SER A 179 -1.05 6.75 21.82
C SER A 179 -1.38 5.76 20.70
N GLU A 180 -2.66 5.65 20.34
CA GLU A 180 -3.17 4.82 19.25
C GLU A 180 -4.00 5.69 18.32
N ILE A 181 -3.80 5.54 17.01
CA ILE A 181 -4.49 6.35 16.00
C ILE A 181 -5.77 5.63 15.59
N THR A 182 -6.91 6.27 15.86
CA THR A 182 -8.24 5.77 15.46
C THR A 182 -8.79 6.64 14.34
N PHE A 183 -9.20 5.98 13.26
CA PHE A 183 -9.85 6.61 12.11
C PHE A 183 -11.35 6.34 12.16
N LEU A 184 -12.15 7.37 11.92
CA LEU A 184 -13.60 7.28 11.91
C LEU A 184 -14.14 7.79 10.57
N PRO A 185 -15.19 7.16 10.01
CA PRO A 185 -15.84 7.66 8.80
C PRO A 185 -16.37 9.09 9.01
N SER A 186 -16.28 9.92 7.98
CA SER A 186 -16.65 11.33 8.00
C SER A 186 -17.20 11.79 6.65
N THR A 187 -18.04 12.82 6.67
CA THR A 187 -18.54 13.48 5.45
C THR A 187 -17.63 14.60 4.95
N CYS A 188 -16.63 15.01 5.76
CA CYS A 188 -15.63 16.04 5.45
C CYS A 188 -16.21 17.31 4.78
N SER A 189 -16.92 18.15 5.55
CA SER A 189 -17.62 19.31 4.97
C SER A 189 -16.66 20.35 4.38
N SER A 190 -15.45 20.48 4.94
CA SER A 190 -14.42 21.38 4.41
C SER A 190 -13.75 20.84 3.13
N LYS A 191 -13.87 19.54 2.85
CA LYS A 191 -13.11 18.83 1.80
C LYS A 191 -11.60 18.99 1.90
N GLU A 192 -11.07 19.38 3.06
CA GLU A 192 -9.64 19.52 3.28
C GLU A 192 -9.02 18.13 3.48
N ILE A 193 -8.21 17.70 2.51
CA ILE A 193 -7.55 16.39 2.50
C ILE A 193 -6.04 16.53 2.59
N LEU A 194 -5.40 15.50 3.13
CA LEU A 194 -3.94 15.47 3.27
C LEU A 194 -3.28 14.90 2.00
N ASN A 195 -2.38 15.69 1.40
CA ASN A 195 -1.52 15.28 0.30
C ASN A 195 -0.06 15.17 0.79
N VAL A 196 0.60 14.06 0.44
CA VAL A 196 1.98 13.77 0.85
C VAL A 196 2.79 13.31 -0.34
N LYS A 197 4.02 13.83 -0.44
CA LYS A 197 5.07 13.36 -1.32
C LYS A 197 6.22 12.83 -0.50
N CYS A 198 6.51 11.54 -0.65
CA CYS A 198 7.66 10.88 -0.06
C CYS A 198 8.92 11.06 -0.93
N THR A 199 10.09 10.88 -0.32
CA THR A 199 11.41 10.95 -0.96
C THR A 199 11.83 9.58 -1.52
N SER A 200 13.13 9.28 -1.61
CA SER A 200 13.63 8.03 -2.18
C SER A 200 13.06 6.79 -1.50
N LEU A 201 12.59 5.85 -2.33
CA LEU A 201 12.16 4.51 -1.93
C LEU A 201 13.39 3.69 -1.52
N GLU A 202 13.35 3.00 -0.38
CA GLU A 202 14.36 2.01 -0.04
C GLU A 202 14.09 0.70 -0.79
N CYS A 203 14.84 0.46 -1.86
CA CYS A 203 14.76 -0.79 -2.61
C CYS A 203 15.59 -1.90 -1.96
N GLY A 204 15.23 -3.17 -2.23
CA GLY A 204 15.97 -4.33 -1.71
C GLY A 204 15.54 -4.82 -0.33
N LEU A 205 14.34 -4.44 0.14
CA LEU A 205 13.77 -5.01 1.35
C LEU A 205 13.43 -6.50 1.14
N PRO A 206 13.82 -7.39 2.06
CA PRO A 206 13.54 -8.82 1.95
C PRO A 206 12.02 -9.05 1.81
N PRO A 207 11.58 -10.00 0.97
CA PRO A 207 10.16 -10.34 0.89
C PRO A 207 9.63 -10.70 2.27
N VAL A 208 8.32 -10.54 2.45
CA VAL A 208 7.50 -10.67 3.67
C VAL A 208 7.68 -11.98 4.48
N ARG A 209 8.51 -12.92 4.01
CA ARG A 209 8.98 -14.07 4.78
C ARG A 209 9.73 -13.62 6.03
N GLY A 210 8.98 -13.52 7.13
CA GLY A 210 9.52 -13.39 8.46
C GLY A 210 10.55 -14.51 8.71
N ARG A 211 11.72 -14.13 9.22
CA ARG A 211 12.71 -15.08 9.73
C ARG A 211 12.09 -15.90 10.86
N LYS A 212 11.55 -17.05 10.52
CA LYS A 212 11.76 -18.28 11.30
C LYS A 212 12.61 -19.22 10.45
N GLY A 213 13.83 -18.78 10.15
CA GLY A 213 14.92 -19.71 9.97
C GLY A 213 15.22 -20.28 11.34
N VAL A 214 14.98 -21.57 11.53
CA VAL A 214 15.61 -22.31 12.62
C VAL A 214 17.12 -22.18 12.47
N ASP A 215 17.79 -21.83 13.56
CA ASP A 215 19.23 -21.63 13.61
C ASP A 215 19.93 -22.93 13.16
N GLY A 216 20.73 -22.86 12.09
CA GLY A 216 21.72 -23.90 11.79
C GLY A 216 21.60 -24.72 10.49
N LEU A 217 20.57 -24.61 9.65
CA LEU A 217 20.60 -25.25 8.32
C LEU A 217 20.00 -24.34 7.24
N GLY A 218 20.81 -24.04 6.23
CA GLY A 218 20.46 -23.22 5.07
C GLY A 218 19.28 -23.82 4.31
N LYS A 219 18.13 -23.15 4.34
CA LYS A 219 17.10 -23.37 3.34
C LYS A 219 17.68 -22.93 1.99
N MET A 220 17.61 -23.81 0.99
CA MET A 220 17.74 -23.40 -0.41
C MET A 220 16.68 -22.34 -0.67
N ALA A 221 17.07 -21.22 -1.29
CA ALA A 221 16.12 -20.18 -1.67
C ALA A 221 15.03 -20.80 -2.57
N SER A 222 13.77 -20.57 -2.20
CA SER A 222 12.62 -20.90 -3.03
C SER A 222 12.42 -19.79 -4.07
N PRO A 223 11.71 -20.08 -5.17
CA PRO A 223 11.17 -19.02 -6.04
C PRO A 223 10.44 -17.96 -5.21
N GLY A 224 10.63 -16.68 -5.57
CA GLY A 224 10.09 -15.52 -4.83
C GLY A 224 10.89 -15.05 -3.60
N ASP A 225 11.89 -15.81 -3.12
CA ASP A 225 12.76 -15.36 -2.00
C ASP A 225 13.68 -14.19 -2.36
N TRP A 226 14.01 -14.08 -3.65
CA TRP A 226 14.87 -13.04 -4.20
C TRP A 226 14.30 -12.57 -5.54
N PRO A 227 13.25 -11.72 -5.54
CA PRO A 227 12.58 -11.27 -6.75
C PRO A 227 13.51 -10.54 -7.74
N TRP A 228 14.65 -10.04 -7.23
CA TRP A 228 15.66 -9.31 -8.00
C TRP A 228 16.88 -10.17 -8.39
N HIS A 229 16.85 -11.49 -8.21
CA HIS A 229 17.96 -12.35 -8.59
C HIS A 229 18.03 -12.53 -10.12
N ILE A 230 19.21 -12.28 -10.71
CA ILE A 230 19.46 -12.47 -12.14
C ILE A 230 20.68 -13.39 -12.28
N ALA A 231 20.55 -14.46 -13.05
CA ALA A 231 21.68 -15.28 -13.47
C ALA A 231 22.15 -14.80 -14.85
N LEU A 232 23.39 -14.30 -14.92
CA LEU A 232 24.06 -14.02 -16.19
C LEU A 232 24.81 -15.29 -16.61
N PHE A 233 24.49 -15.80 -17.79
CA PHE A 233 25.18 -16.91 -18.44
C PHE A 233 26.05 -16.39 -19.58
#